data_AF-A0A0G1U391-F1
#
_entry.id   AF-A0A0G1U391-F1
#
_cell.length_a   1.000
_cell.length_b   1.000
_cell.length_c   1.000
_cell.angle_alpha   90.00
_cell.angle_beta   90.00
_cell.angle_gamma   90.00
#
_symmetry.space_group_name_H-M   'P 1'
#
loop_
_entity.id
_entity.type
_entity.pdbx_description
1 polymer ?
#
loop_
_entity_poly.entity_id
_entity_poly.type
_entity_poly.pdbx_seq_one_letter_code
_entity_poly.pdbx_strand_id
1 'polypeptide(L)'
;MTKRTIFFACLVFLFAFLVRAIAIDNRAPFDWDQNRDLEEVIKIRGGEGSLLGPIVKGAGGFYLGPLYYYLLVPSFTLMKGNPSALPLTSVIFDSLAAVLIFLVFKQLGWVRQTLITLFYILSWHLIEASRISWNVALSPLFIISVMAVLNNIIASRSAKNLYLWGFLFGLSFHNPSSYPSTFQEICLPLKSLCPGLLFFLGSTYPSHRLRPQ
;
A
#
# COMPACT_ATOMS: atom_id res chain seq x y z
N MET A 1 4.04 -23.90 -1.12
CA MET A 1 3.54 -23.46 -2.44
C MET A 1 4.02 -24.45 -3.50
N THR A 2 3.21 -24.74 -4.52
CA THR A 2 3.66 -25.60 -5.62
C THR A 2 4.58 -24.82 -6.57
N LYS A 3 5.51 -25.49 -7.26
CA LYS A 3 6.38 -24.85 -8.27
C LYS A 3 5.57 -24.11 -9.34
N ARG A 4 4.41 -24.69 -9.72
CA ARG A 4 3.46 -24.09 -10.67
C ARG A 4 2.93 -22.74 -10.16
N THR A 5 2.48 -22.65 -8.90
CA THR A 5 1.98 -21.38 -8.35
C THR A 5 3.05 -20.30 -8.33
N ILE A 6 4.29 -20.66 -7.97
CA ILE A 6 5.42 -19.71 -7.97
C ILE A 6 5.68 -19.19 -9.38
N PHE A 7 5.73 -20.09 -10.38
CA PHE A 7 5.93 -19.72 -11.77
C PHE A 7 4.88 -18.70 -12.25
N PHE A 8 3.59 -18.97 -12.00
CA PHE A 8 2.52 -18.05 -12.39
C PHE A 8 2.53 -16.73 -11.60
N ALA A 9 2.89 -16.75 -10.32
CA ALA A 9 3.09 -15.53 -9.55
C ALA A 9 4.21 -14.65 -10.15
N CYS A 10 5.32 -15.25 -10.60
CA CYS A 10 6.37 -14.54 -11.31
C CYS A 10 5.89 -13.96 -12.65
N LEU A 11 5.07 -14.71 -13.40
CA LEU A 11 4.47 -14.20 -14.64
C LEU A 11 3.52 -13.03 -14.38
N VAL A 12 2.70 -13.11 -13.33
CA VAL A 12 1.81 -12.03 -12.89
C VAL A 12 2.62 -10.78 -12.55
N PHE A 13 3.69 -10.93 -11.76
CA PHE A 13 4.60 -9.83 -11.44
C PHE A 13 5.18 -9.19 -12.70
N LEU A 14 5.79 -10.01 -13.57
CA LEU A 14 6.44 -9.53 -14.78
C LEU A 14 5.44 -8.82 -15.69
N PHE A 15 4.25 -9.38 -15.89
CA PHE A 15 3.23 -8.78 -16.73
C PHE A 15 2.71 -7.46 -16.15
N ALA A 16 2.41 -7.42 -14.86
CA ALA A 16 1.99 -6.20 -14.17
C ALA A 16 3.05 -5.09 -14.26
N PHE A 17 4.30 -5.45 -14.00
CA PHE A 17 5.45 -4.56 -14.03
C PHE A 17 5.69 -4.00 -15.43
N LEU A 18 5.74 -4.85 -16.46
CA LEU A 18 5.97 -4.42 -17.84
C LEU A 18 4.88 -3.45 -18.31
N VAL A 19 3.60 -3.76 -18.10
CA VAL A 19 2.50 -2.88 -18.53
C VAL A 19 2.60 -1.48 -17.89
N ARG A 20 3.05 -1.41 -16.63
CA ARG A 20 3.17 -0.16 -15.88
C ARG A 20 4.47 0.61 -16.18
N ALA A 21 5.57 -0.09 -16.38
CA ALA A 21 6.89 0.49 -16.61
C ALA A 21 7.09 1.02 -18.05
N ILE A 22 6.22 0.69 -19.01
CA ILE A 22 6.31 1.20 -20.39
C ILE A 22 6.27 2.73 -20.39
N ALA A 23 7.36 3.33 -20.90
CA ALA A 23 7.56 4.77 -21.04
C ALA A 23 7.39 5.52 -19.70
N ILE A 24 7.81 4.92 -18.59
CA ILE A 24 7.65 5.51 -17.25
C ILE A 24 8.28 6.90 -17.15
N ASP A 25 9.43 7.13 -17.78
CA ASP A 25 10.11 8.44 -17.79
C ASP A 25 9.27 9.56 -18.40
N ASN A 26 8.40 9.23 -19.35
CA ASN A 26 7.54 10.21 -20.05
C ASN A 26 6.13 10.30 -19.46
N ARG A 27 5.75 9.35 -18.61
CA ARG A 27 4.35 9.19 -18.14
C ARG A 27 4.20 9.39 -16.63
N ALA A 28 5.28 9.22 -15.88
CA ALA A 28 5.25 9.49 -14.45
C ALA A 28 5.27 11.01 -14.23
N PRO A 29 4.28 11.59 -13.53
CA PRO A 29 4.31 12.99 -13.16
C PRO A 29 5.46 13.25 -12.19
N PHE A 30 6.08 14.43 -12.33
CA PHE A 30 7.16 14.87 -11.46
C PHE A 30 6.86 16.30 -10.98
N ASP A 31 6.01 16.37 -9.96
CA ASP A 31 5.50 17.60 -9.40
C ASP A 31 6.11 17.87 -8.02
N TRP A 32 5.50 18.78 -7.26
CA TRP A 32 5.96 19.21 -5.93
C TRP A 32 6.16 18.04 -4.95
N ASP A 33 5.26 17.05 -4.95
CA ASP A 33 5.37 15.89 -4.05
C ASP A 33 6.57 15.01 -4.40
N GLN A 34 6.83 14.76 -5.68
CA GLN A 34 7.97 13.96 -6.12
C GLN A 34 9.30 14.66 -5.88
N ASN A 35 9.34 15.99 -6.04
CA ASN A 35 10.53 16.78 -5.76
C ASN A 35 10.88 16.76 -4.27
N ARG A 36 9.88 16.96 -3.39
CA ARG A 36 10.05 16.82 -1.93
C ARG A 36 10.59 15.44 -1.56
N ASP A 37 9.98 14.39 -2.11
CA ASP A 37 10.35 13.01 -1.78
C ASP A 37 11.77 12.69 -2.27
N LEU A 38 12.18 13.22 -3.43
CA LEU A 38 13.53 13.10 -3.95
C LEU A 38 14.57 13.77 -3.04
N GLU A 39 14.31 15.00 -2.59
CA GLU A 39 15.21 15.71 -1.65
C GLU A 39 15.44 14.91 -0.38
N GLU A 40 14.38 14.32 0.19
CA GLU A 40 14.50 13.53 1.41
C GLU A 40 15.24 12.21 1.18
N VAL A 41 15.01 11.55 0.05
CA VAL A 41 15.76 10.34 -0.34
C VAL A 41 17.25 10.64 -0.52
N ILE A 42 17.61 11.80 -1.06
CA ILE A 42 19.01 12.22 -1.20
C ILE A 42 19.67 12.38 0.18
N LYS A 43 19.00 13.02 1.14
CA LYS A 43 19.49 13.15 2.52
C LYS A 43 19.68 11.80 3.20
N ILE A 44 18.68 10.93 3.12
CA ILE A 44 18.74 9.58 3.72
C ILE A 44 19.89 8.77 3.10
N ARG A 45 20.07 8.84 1.78
CA ARG A 45 21.20 8.19 1.10
C ARG A 45 22.55 8.76 1.56
N GLY A 46 22.60 10.05 1.89
CA GLY A 46 23.78 10.73 2.45
C GLY A 46 24.09 10.40 3.91
N GLY A 47 23.24 9.62 4.58
CA GLY A 47 23.39 9.24 6.00
C GLY A 47 22.53 10.06 6.96
N GLU A 48 21.75 11.02 6.46
CA GLU A 48 20.82 11.82 7.26
C GLU A 48 19.44 11.16 7.26
N GLY A 49 19.26 10.21 8.20
CA GLY A 49 17.98 9.53 8.39
C GLY A 49 16.85 10.49 8.78
N SER A 50 15.63 10.14 8.39
CA SER A 50 14.42 10.90 8.70
C SER A 50 13.44 10.12 9.56
N LEU A 51 12.90 10.77 10.59
CA LEU A 51 11.83 10.20 11.41
C LEU A 51 10.44 10.72 11.00
N LEU A 52 10.39 11.71 10.12
CA LEU A 52 9.16 12.35 9.66
C LEU A 52 8.95 12.06 8.17
N GLY A 53 7.74 11.63 7.83
CA GLY A 53 7.32 11.37 6.46
C GLY A 53 6.70 12.59 5.79
N PRO A 54 6.01 12.38 4.65
CA PRO A 54 5.33 13.46 3.94
C PRO A 54 4.31 14.20 4.81
N ILE A 55 4.18 15.50 4.58
CA ILE A 55 3.17 16.34 5.26
C ILE A 55 1.82 16.17 4.56
N VAL A 56 0.78 15.90 5.33
CA VAL A 56 -0.61 16.02 4.88
C VAL A 56 -1.06 17.47 5.06
N LYS A 57 -1.30 18.17 3.95
CA LYS A 57 -1.78 19.56 3.96
C LYS A 57 -3.27 19.62 4.30
N GLY A 58 -3.66 20.49 5.24
CA GLY A 58 -5.04 20.67 5.71
C GLY A 58 -5.10 21.52 6.98
N ALA A 59 -6.30 21.74 7.53
CA ALA A 59 -6.45 22.41 8.82
C ALA A 59 -5.80 21.56 9.93
N GLY A 60 -4.65 22.01 10.44
CA GLY A 60 -3.85 21.28 11.43
C GLY A 60 -2.87 20.26 10.86
N GLY A 61 -2.35 20.47 9.64
CA GLY A 61 -1.46 19.55 8.93
C GLY A 61 -0.42 18.84 9.80
N PHE A 62 -0.24 17.54 9.53
CA PHE A 62 0.60 16.65 10.32
C PHE A 62 1.55 15.85 9.41
N TYR A 63 2.62 15.33 10.01
CA TYR A 63 3.60 14.48 9.34
C TYR A 63 3.17 13.01 9.39
N LEU A 64 3.36 12.31 8.29
CA LEU A 64 3.20 10.86 8.21
C LEU A 64 4.45 10.15 8.72
N GLY A 65 4.41 8.83 8.77
CA GLY A 65 5.61 8.03 9.03
C GLY A 65 6.55 8.01 7.80
N PRO A 66 7.88 7.90 7.99
CA PRO A 66 8.89 8.10 6.93
C PRO A 66 9.10 6.86 6.04
N LEU A 67 8.31 5.80 6.23
CA LEU A 67 8.52 4.49 5.60
C LEU A 67 8.67 4.60 4.08
N TYR A 68 7.85 5.42 3.44
CA TYR A 68 7.89 5.57 1.99
C TYR A 68 9.27 6.03 1.51
N TYR A 69 9.91 6.98 2.19
CA TYR A 69 11.24 7.47 1.81
C TYR A 69 12.29 6.36 1.86
N TYR A 70 12.28 5.55 2.92
CA TYR A 70 13.19 4.41 3.04
C TYR A 70 12.97 3.35 1.96
N LEU A 71 11.73 3.18 1.48
CA LEU A 71 11.45 2.24 0.39
C LEU A 71 11.93 2.75 -0.97
N LEU A 72 12.06 4.07 -1.17
CA LEU A 72 12.57 4.69 -2.39
C LEU A 72 14.10 4.60 -2.51
N VAL A 73 14.82 4.64 -1.38
CA VAL A 73 16.31 4.70 -1.32
C VAL A 73 17.00 3.54 -2.08
N PRO A 74 16.58 2.27 -1.97
CA PRO A 74 17.24 1.17 -2.69
C PRO A 74 17.19 1.35 -4.20
N SER A 75 16.01 1.61 -4.77
CA SER A 75 15.86 1.83 -6.22
C SER A 75 16.65 3.06 -6.67
N PHE A 76 16.59 4.15 -5.89
CA PHE A 76 17.35 5.36 -6.19
C PHE A 76 18.86 5.12 -6.23
N THR A 77 19.37 4.31 -5.29
CA THR A 77 20.78 3.93 -5.23
C THR A 77 21.17 3.03 -6.40
N LEU A 78 20.36 2.00 -6.71
CA LEU A 78 20.59 1.08 -7.83
C LEU A 78 20.60 1.81 -9.18
N MET A 79 19.75 2.83 -9.34
CA MET A 79 19.70 3.68 -10.53
C MET A 79 20.67 4.86 -10.48
N LYS A 80 21.67 4.83 -9.59
CA LYS A 80 22.75 5.83 -9.49
C LYS A 80 22.23 7.27 -9.30
N GLY A 81 21.12 7.44 -8.60
CA GLY A 81 20.51 8.74 -8.29
C GLY A 81 19.60 9.30 -9.38
N ASN A 82 19.15 8.48 -10.33
CA ASN A 82 18.17 8.91 -11.32
C ASN A 82 16.78 9.11 -10.66
N PRO A 83 16.13 10.28 -10.82
CA PRO A 83 14.78 10.55 -10.30
C PRO A 83 13.72 9.54 -10.75
N SER A 84 13.84 8.92 -11.92
CA SER A 84 12.93 7.87 -12.40
C SER A 84 12.86 6.64 -11.50
N ALA A 85 13.81 6.50 -10.56
CA ALA A 85 13.77 5.45 -9.55
C ALA A 85 12.57 5.56 -8.60
N LEU A 86 12.06 6.77 -8.38
CA LEU A 86 10.92 7.04 -7.54
C LEU A 86 9.65 6.35 -8.09
N PRO A 87 9.16 6.69 -9.30
CA PRO A 87 7.98 6.05 -9.87
C PRO A 87 8.22 4.56 -10.17
N LEU A 88 9.44 4.16 -10.49
CA LEU A 88 9.77 2.73 -10.63
C LEU A 88 9.50 1.95 -9.35
N THR A 89 9.82 2.52 -8.19
CA THR A 89 9.56 1.90 -6.89
C THR A 89 8.07 1.73 -6.65
N SER A 90 7.26 2.75 -6.94
CA SER A 90 5.79 2.64 -6.87
C SER A 90 5.26 1.51 -7.76
N VAL A 91 5.75 1.42 -9.00
CA VAL A 91 5.37 0.36 -9.95
C VAL A 91 5.75 -1.04 -9.43
N ILE A 92 6.92 -1.19 -8.79
CA ILE A 92 7.33 -2.46 -8.18
C ILE A 92 6.35 -2.88 -7.09
N PHE A 93 6.01 -1.98 -6.15
CA PHE A 93 5.09 -2.30 -5.06
C PHE A 93 3.67 -2.57 -5.54
N ASP A 94 3.17 -1.83 -6.53
CA ASP A 94 1.86 -2.11 -7.12
C ASP A 94 1.84 -3.46 -7.88
N SER A 95 2.94 -3.81 -8.54
CA SER A 95 3.09 -5.11 -9.19
C SER A 95 3.14 -6.26 -8.18
N LEU A 96 3.73 -6.05 -6.99
CA LEU A 96 3.66 -7.00 -5.87
C LEU A 96 2.24 -7.14 -5.33
N ALA A 97 1.45 -6.05 -5.32
CA ALA A 97 0.04 -6.12 -4.95
C ALA A 97 -0.75 -7.03 -5.91
N ALA A 98 -0.49 -6.94 -7.22
CA ALA A 98 -1.10 -7.84 -8.21
C ALA A 98 -0.77 -9.33 -7.95
N VAL A 99 0.46 -9.63 -7.53
CA VAL A 99 0.87 -10.98 -7.12
C VAL A 99 0.08 -11.44 -5.89
N LEU A 100 -0.04 -10.59 -4.86
CA LEU A 100 -0.80 -10.94 -3.67
C LEU A 100 -2.28 -11.15 -3.97
N ILE A 101 -2.89 -10.31 -4.82
CA ILE A 101 -4.26 -10.51 -5.30
C ILE A 101 -4.42 -11.90 -5.93
N PHE A 102 -3.50 -12.29 -6.82
CA PHE A 102 -3.51 -13.62 -7.43
C PHE A 102 -3.43 -14.75 -6.39
N LEU A 103 -2.57 -14.61 -5.38
CA LEU A 103 -2.38 -15.62 -4.34
C LEU A 103 -3.55 -15.70 -3.35
N VAL A 104 -4.17 -14.57 -3.02
CA VAL A 104 -5.30 -14.49 -2.09
C VAL A 104 -6.55 -15.11 -2.70
N PHE A 105 -6.82 -14.87 -3.99
CA PHE A 105 -8.01 -15.40 -4.65
C PHE A 105 -7.87 -16.83 -5.15
N LYS A 106 -6.77 -17.53 -4.82
CA LYS A 106 -6.53 -18.91 -5.27
C LYS A 106 -7.63 -19.91 -4.92
N GLN A 107 -8.32 -19.70 -3.80
CA GLN A 107 -9.42 -20.55 -3.36
C GLN A 107 -10.66 -20.46 -4.25
N LEU A 108 -10.77 -19.42 -5.09
CA LEU A 108 -11.90 -19.26 -6.03
C LEU A 108 -11.73 -20.09 -7.32
N GLY A 109 -10.60 -20.78 -7.48
CA GLY A 109 -10.27 -21.56 -8.67
C GLY A 109 -9.56 -20.75 -9.76
N TRP A 110 -8.90 -21.48 -10.67
CA TRP A 110 -7.94 -20.92 -11.63
C TRP A 110 -8.50 -19.82 -12.53
N VAL A 111 -9.72 -19.98 -13.04
CA VAL A 111 -10.34 -19.01 -13.94
C VAL A 111 -10.65 -17.70 -13.21
N ARG A 112 -11.31 -17.78 -12.05
CA ARG A 112 -11.75 -16.60 -11.29
C ARG A 112 -10.57 -15.80 -10.74
N GLN A 113 -9.57 -16.47 -10.14
CA GLN A 113 -8.37 -15.78 -9.64
C GLN A 113 -7.66 -15.02 -10.78
N THR A 114 -7.61 -15.61 -11.98
CA THR A 114 -6.88 -15.03 -13.11
C THR A 114 -7.64 -13.83 -13.66
N LEU A 115 -8.96 -13.94 -13.82
CA LEU A 115 -9.79 -12.83 -14.26
C LEU A 115 -9.69 -11.63 -13.32
N ILE A 116 -9.84 -11.84 -12.00
CA ILE A 116 -9.73 -10.77 -11.00
C ILE A 116 -8.35 -10.09 -11.08
N THR A 117 -7.29 -10.89 -11.18
CA THR A 117 -5.93 -10.38 -11.30
C THR A 117 -5.73 -9.59 -12.60
N LEU A 118 -6.26 -10.07 -13.72
CA LEU A 118 -6.19 -9.38 -15.00
C LEU A 118 -6.96 -8.06 -14.99
N PHE A 119 -8.14 -8.02 -14.37
CA PHE A 119 -8.89 -6.77 -14.17
C PHE A 119 -8.06 -5.74 -13.40
N TYR A 120 -7.32 -6.17 -12.37
CA TYR A 120 -6.41 -5.30 -11.63
C TYR A 120 -5.23 -4.82 -12.51
N ILE A 121 -4.59 -5.74 -13.24
CA ILE A 121 -3.40 -5.43 -14.04
C ILE A 121 -3.72 -4.49 -15.20
N LEU A 122 -4.85 -4.70 -15.87
CA LEU A 122 -5.22 -4.02 -17.11
C LEU A 122 -6.10 -2.78 -16.89
N SER A 123 -6.49 -2.48 -15.65
CA SER A 123 -7.24 -1.27 -15.34
C SER A 123 -6.39 -0.04 -15.64
N TRP A 124 -6.81 0.76 -16.63
CA TRP A 124 -6.15 2.01 -17.00
C TRP A 124 -5.90 2.93 -15.79
N HIS A 125 -6.92 3.11 -14.94
CA HIS A 125 -6.82 3.97 -13.76
C HIS A 125 -5.76 3.48 -12.78
N LEU A 126 -5.64 2.15 -12.58
CA LEU A 126 -4.62 1.58 -11.68
C LEU A 126 -3.22 1.65 -12.30
N ILE A 127 -3.12 1.48 -13.62
CA ILE A 127 -1.85 1.64 -14.34
C ILE A 127 -1.34 3.07 -14.18
N GLU A 128 -2.14 4.10 -14.47
CA GLU A 128 -1.73 5.49 -14.34
C GLU A 128 -1.43 5.86 -12.88
N ALA A 129 -2.28 5.44 -11.94
CA ALA A 129 -2.04 5.68 -10.51
C ALA A 129 -0.73 5.04 -10.01
N SER A 130 -0.37 3.85 -10.51
CA SER A 130 0.86 3.15 -10.10
C SER A 130 2.15 3.87 -10.52
N ARG A 131 2.09 4.73 -11.54
CA ARG A 131 3.25 5.51 -12.03
C ARG A 131 3.49 6.77 -11.22
N ILE A 132 2.52 7.21 -10.43
CA ILE A 132 2.70 8.36 -9.55
C ILE A 132 3.59 7.91 -8.39
N SER A 133 4.76 8.53 -8.25
CA SER A 133 5.59 8.32 -7.07
C SER A 133 4.98 9.03 -5.89
N TRP A 134 4.14 8.30 -5.16
CA TRP A 134 3.47 8.79 -3.98
C TRP A 134 3.33 7.67 -2.96
N ASN A 135 3.32 8.00 -1.66
CA ASN A 135 3.15 7.03 -0.58
C ASN A 135 1.85 6.20 -0.70
N VAL A 136 0.85 6.76 -1.37
CA VAL A 136 -0.41 6.12 -1.73
C VAL A 136 -0.23 4.90 -2.63
N ALA A 137 0.86 4.81 -3.39
CA ALA A 137 1.18 3.64 -4.22
C ALA A 137 1.36 2.34 -3.40
N LEU A 138 1.63 2.45 -2.09
CA LEU A 138 1.71 1.29 -1.21
C LEU A 138 0.33 0.77 -0.75
N SER A 139 -0.73 1.56 -0.92
CA SER A 139 -2.06 1.24 -0.36
C SER A 139 -2.58 -0.11 -0.86
N PRO A 140 -2.56 -0.43 -2.17
CA PRO A 140 -3.10 -1.69 -2.64
C PRO A 140 -2.39 -2.90 -2.03
N LEU A 141 -1.06 -2.81 -1.89
CA LEU A 141 -0.25 -3.86 -1.26
C LEU A 141 -0.60 -4.04 0.22
N PHE A 142 -0.71 -2.95 0.98
CA PHE A 142 -1.06 -3.03 2.39
C PHE A 142 -2.48 -3.55 2.61
N ILE A 143 -3.46 -3.05 1.86
CA ILE A 143 -4.85 -3.49 1.96
C ILE A 143 -4.94 -5.00 1.70
N ILE A 144 -4.43 -5.49 0.57
CA ILE A 144 -4.51 -6.93 0.27
C ILE A 144 -3.72 -7.79 1.27
N SER A 145 -2.60 -7.28 1.80
CA SER A 145 -1.82 -7.98 2.84
C SER A 145 -2.58 -8.10 4.16
N VAL A 146 -3.18 -7.00 4.61
CA VAL A 146 -3.99 -6.96 5.84
C VAL A 146 -5.20 -7.89 5.69
N MET A 147 -5.91 -7.84 4.57
CA MET A 147 -7.02 -8.76 4.26
C MET A 147 -6.58 -10.23 4.24
N ALA A 148 -5.42 -10.53 3.63
CA ALA A 148 -4.90 -11.89 3.53
C ALA A 148 -4.61 -12.49 4.92
N VAL A 149 -3.98 -11.72 5.81
CA VAL A 149 -3.66 -12.18 7.17
C VAL A 149 -4.92 -12.28 8.01
N LEU A 150 -5.86 -11.33 7.87
CA LEU A 150 -7.14 -11.37 8.57
C LEU A 150 -7.92 -12.66 8.28
N ASN A 151 -8.00 -13.06 7.01
CA ASN A 151 -8.65 -14.31 6.62
C ASN A 151 -8.03 -15.52 7.31
N ASN A 152 -6.70 -15.54 7.45
CA ASN A 152 -5.99 -16.59 8.17
C ASN A 152 -6.25 -16.56 9.68
N ILE A 153 -6.41 -15.38 10.30
CA ILE A 153 -6.78 -15.26 11.72
C ILE A 153 -8.17 -15.84 11.96
N ILE A 154 -9.14 -15.48 11.12
CA ILE A 154 -10.52 -15.97 11.23
C ILE A 154 -10.54 -17.50 11.14
N ALA A 155 -9.76 -18.09 10.23
CA ALA A 155 -9.69 -19.53 10.03
C ALA A 155 -8.90 -20.28 11.11
N SER A 156 -7.79 -19.74 11.61
CA SER A 156 -6.82 -20.49 12.43
C SER A 156 -6.68 -20.02 13.88
N ARG A 157 -7.24 -18.85 14.24
CA ARG A 157 -7.12 -18.20 15.57
C ARG A 157 -5.67 -18.09 16.09
N SER A 158 -4.69 -18.07 15.19
CA SER A 158 -3.27 -18.02 15.55
C SER A 158 -2.83 -16.66 16.08
N ALA A 159 -2.25 -16.63 17.28
CA ALA A 159 -1.68 -15.42 17.88
C ALA A 159 -0.55 -14.82 17.01
N LYS A 160 0.24 -15.65 16.34
CA LYS A 160 1.29 -15.18 15.41
C LYS A 160 0.70 -14.35 14.27
N ASN A 161 -0.43 -14.81 13.71
CA ASN A 161 -1.11 -14.07 12.65
C ASN A 161 -1.71 -12.77 13.17
N LEU A 162 -2.18 -12.74 14.43
CA LEU A 162 -2.67 -11.52 15.07
C LEU A 162 -1.55 -10.47 15.23
N TYR A 163 -0.36 -10.87 15.69
CA TYR A 163 0.79 -9.96 15.77
C TYR A 163 1.23 -9.45 14.39
N LEU A 164 1.28 -10.34 13.39
CA LEU A 164 1.60 -9.95 12.01
C LEU A 164 0.56 -8.97 11.45
N TRP A 165 -0.72 -9.21 11.71
CA TRP A 165 -1.79 -8.33 11.28
C TRP A 165 -1.69 -6.96 11.95
N GLY A 166 -1.46 -6.90 13.27
CA GLY A 166 -1.26 -5.64 14.00
C GLY A 166 -0.03 -4.87 13.49
N PHE A 167 1.05 -5.57 13.16
CA PHE A 167 2.25 -4.96 12.58
C PHE A 167 2.00 -4.37 11.18
N LEU A 168 1.42 -5.15 10.26
CA LEU A 168 1.08 -4.68 8.91
C LEU A 168 0.07 -3.54 8.96
N PHE A 169 -0.89 -3.62 9.88
CA PHE A 169 -1.85 -2.56 10.12
C PHE A 169 -1.15 -1.29 10.63
N GLY A 170 -0.25 -1.39 11.61
CA GLY A 170 0.58 -0.29 12.07
C GLY A 170 1.38 0.38 10.94
N LEU A 171 2.02 -0.43 10.07
CA LEU A 171 2.74 0.11 8.90
C LEU A 171 1.83 0.84 7.92
N SER A 172 0.57 0.42 7.78
CA SER A 172 -0.39 1.11 6.92
C SER A 172 -0.68 2.55 7.36
N PHE A 173 -0.48 2.88 8.64
CA PHE A 173 -0.59 4.27 9.13
C PHE A 173 0.49 5.22 8.60
N HIS A 174 1.54 4.70 7.96
CA HIS A 174 2.53 5.55 7.30
C HIS A 174 2.01 6.08 5.94
N ASN A 175 0.79 5.70 5.54
CA ASN A 175 0.20 6.03 4.26
C ASN A 175 -1.23 6.61 4.43
N PRO A 176 -1.50 7.85 3.97
CA PRO A 176 -2.72 8.58 4.27
C PRO A 176 -3.96 8.00 3.62
N SER A 177 -3.83 7.42 2.43
CA SER A 177 -4.96 6.84 1.70
C SER A 177 -5.40 5.49 2.27
N SER A 178 -4.59 4.88 3.13
CA SER A 178 -4.96 3.64 3.81
C SER A 178 -5.91 3.90 4.97
N TYR A 179 -5.99 5.11 5.54
CA TYR A 179 -6.79 5.37 6.76
C TYR A 179 -8.28 5.04 6.62
N PRO A 180 -9.04 5.54 5.61
CA PRO A 180 -10.49 5.33 5.62
C PRO A 180 -10.87 3.89 5.26
N SER A 181 -10.18 3.33 4.26
CA SER A 181 -10.46 2.00 3.71
C SER A 181 -10.04 0.89 4.66
N THR A 182 -8.84 0.94 5.24
CA THR A 182 -8.40 -0.07 6.21
C THR A 182 -9.21 0.02 7.50
N PHE A 183 -9.52 1.23 8.00
CA PHE A 183 -10.29 1.39 9.24
C PHE A 183 -11.72 0.86 9.14
N GLN A 184 -12.38 1.06 8.00
CA GLN A 184 -13.73 0.51 7.78
C GLN A 184 -13.71 -1.03 7.68
N GLU A 185 -12.67 -1.61 7.07
CA GLU A 185 -12.48 -3.07 7.00
C GLU A 185 -12.12 -3.71 8.35
N ILE A 186 -11.63 -2.95 9.34
CA ILE A 186 -11.34 -3.41 10.71
C ILE A 186 -12.58 -3.56 11.57
N CYS A 187 -13.49 -2.59 11.48
CA CYS A 187 -14.67 -2.54 12.32
C CYS A 187 -15.65 -3.69 12.05
N LEU A 188 -15.65 -4.26 10.84
CA LEU A 188 -16.55 -5.34 10.44
C LEU A 188 -16.17 -6.71 11.08
N PRO A 189 -14.92 -7.20 11.00
CA PRO A 189 -14.49 -8.47 11.59
C PRO A 189 -14.23 -8.40 13.10
N LEU A 190 -13.79 -7.27 13.67
CA LEU A 190 -13.60 -7.18 15.13
C LEU A 190 -14.92 -7.24 15.90
N LYS A 191 -16.02 -6.74 15.30
CA LYS A 191 -17.38 -6.88 15.86
C LYS A 191 -17.79 -8.34 16.09
N SER A 192 -17.32 -9.28 15.27
CA SER A 192 -17.63 -10.71 15.43
C SER A 192 -16.66 -11.44 16.35
N LEU A 193 -15.47 -10.86 16.61
CA LEU A 193 -14.41 -11.49 17.41
C LEU A 193 -14.45 -11.09 18.89
N CYS A 194 -14.81 -9.85 19.23
CA CYS A 194 -14.90 -9.34 20.61
C CYS A 194 -15.84 -8.12 20.70
N PRO A 195 -17.11 -8.29 21.11
CA PRO A 195 -18.05 -7.18 21.28
C PRO A 195 -17.57 -6.09 22.27
N GLY A 196 -16.75 -6.46 23.25
CA GLY A 196 -16.25 -5.56 24.31
C GLY A 196 -15.17 -4.55 23.88
N LEU A 197 -14.54 -4.72 22.73
CA LEU A 197 -13.48 -3.80 22.25
C LEU A 197 -14.05 -2.46 21.73
N LEU A 198 -15.38 -2.39 21.53
CA LEU A 198 -16.09 -1.22 21.01
C LEU A 198 -16.11 -0.03 21.97
N PHE A 199 -15.86 -0.24 23.28
CA PHE A 199 -15.95 0.84 24.25
C PHE A 199 -14.85 1.90 24.09
N PHE A 200 -13.72 1.56 23.46
CA PHE A 200 -12.61 2.49 23.24
C PHE A 200 -12.61 3.16 21.86
N LEU A 201 -13.33 2.63 20.87
CA LEU A 201 -13.28 3.13 19.48
C LEU A 201 -14.50 3.98 19.08
N GLY A 202 -15.50 4.13 19.97
CA GLY A 202 -16.73 4.87 19.70
C GLY A 202 -16.73 6.36 20.06
N SER A 203 -15.64 6.91 20.62
CA SER A 203 -15.68 8.26 21.23
C SER A 203 -15.10 9.41 20.39
N THR A 204 -14.71 9.20 19.13
CA THR A 204 -14.04 10.25 18.34
C THR A 204 -14.77 10.67 17.06
N TYR A 205 -16.10 10.56 17.00
CA TYR A 205 -16.90 11.41 16.12
C TYR A 205 -17.46 12.57 16.95
N PRO A 206 -16.84 13.76 16.95
CA PRO A 206 -17.58 14.94 17.33
C PRO A 206 -18.65 15.13 16.26
N SER A 207 -19.91 14.91 16.65
CA SER A 207 -21.04 15.40 15.89
C SER A 207 -20.89 16.93 15.82
N HIS A 208 -20.41 17.44 14.69
CA HIS A 208 -20.54 18.84 14.36
C HIS A 208 -22.04 19.15 14.27
N ARG A 209 -22.62 19.53 15.42
CA ARG A 209 -23.87 20.28 15.45
C ARG A 209 -23.60 21.59 14.72
N LEU A 210 -24.11 21.69 13.50
CA LEU A 210 -24.30 22.95 12.80
C LEU A 210 -24.97 23.92 13.78
N ARG A 211 -24.25 24.95 14.22
CA ARG A 211 -24.89 26.10 14.84
C ARG A 211 -25.39 26.98 13.71
N PRO A 212 -26.68 27.36 13.70
CA PRO A 212 -27.14 28.41 12.81
C PRO A 212 -26.52 29.74 13.25
N GLN A 213 -25.87 30.42 12.31
CA GLN A 213 -25.74 31.88 12.25
C GLN A 213 -26.16 32.30 10.85
#